data_AF-A0A2D7ZU68-F1
#
_entry.id   AF-A0A2D7ZU68-F1
#
_cell.length_a   1.000
_cell.length_b   1.000
_cell.length_c   1.000
_cell.angle_alpha   90.00
_cell.angle_beta   90.00
_cell.angle_gamma   90.00
#
_symmetry.space_group_name_H-M   'P 1'
#
loop_
_entity.id
_entity.type
_entity.pdbx_description
1 polymer ?
#
loop_
_entity_poly.entity_id
_entity_poly.type
_entity_poly.pdbx_seq_one_letter_code
_entity_poly.pdbx_strand_id
1 'polypeptide(L)'
;ITVPSSAVANFKSGAVVVDMNADVGGNCEDTVQGEIVTTENGVIIVGTSNLPGTLANTASMLYSNNLTTFFTSLVDKESGDVVISDDDDILVGAPEGSDFYVNGMGGVLICKEGAIHPKQTRLAGVVE
;
A
#
# COMPACT_ATOMS: atom_id res chain seq x y z
N ILE A 1 12.80 5.57 -10.33
CA ILE A 1 12.94 4.71 -11.52
C ILE A 1 13.97 3.63 -11.23
N THR A 2 13.57 2.36 -11.33
CA THR A 2 14.42 1.18 -11.12
C THR A 2 14.69 0.42 -12.42
N VAL A 3 13.89 0.63 -13.47
CA VAL A 3 14.07 0.09 -14.82
C VAL A 3 14.24 1.26 -15.81
N PRO A 4 15.47 1.62 -16.18
CA PRO A 4 15.72 2.72 -17.13
C PRO A 4 15.44 2.29 -18.57
N SER A 5 15.16 3.25 -19.47
CA SER A 5 14.88 2.97 -20.89
C SER A 5 16.03 2.23 -21.59
N SER A 6 17.28 2.47 -21.14
CA SER A 6 18.46 1.77 -21.64
C SER A 6 18.44 0.25 -21.36
N ALA A 7 17.81 -0.18 -20.26
CA ALA A 7 17.59 -1.59 -19.99
C ALA A 7 16.51 -2.16 -20.92
N VAL A 8 15.41 -1.44 -21.10
CA VAL A 8 14.28 -1.83 -21.97
C VAL A 8 14.73 -1.99 -23.43
N ALA A 9 15.61 -1.13 -23.91
CA ALA A 9 16.19 -1.21 -25.26
C ALA A 9 16.93 -2.53 -25.54
N ASN A 10 17.45 -3.20 -24.49
CA ASN A 10 18.14 -4.48 -24.60
C ASN A 10 17.20 -5.69 -24.49
N PHE A 11 15.92 -5.48 -24.20
CA PHE A 11 14.96 -6.58 -24.15
C PHE A 11 14.62 -7.07 -25.55
N LYS A 12 14.20 -8.33 -25.63
CA LYS A 12 13.74 -8.92 -26.88
C LYS A 12 12.41 -8.29 -27.28
N SER A 13 12.22 -8.10 -28.59
CA SER A 13 10.92 -7.72 -29.15
C SER A 13 9.84 -8.71 -28.72
N GLY A 14 8.68 -8.21 -28.31
CA GLY A 14 7.58 -8.97 -27.74
C GLY A 14 7.68 -9.22 -26.22
N ALA A 15 8.76 -8.78 -25.56
CA ALA A 15 8.79 -8.77 -24.10
C ALA A 15 7.71 -7.85 -23.53
N VAL A 16 7.24 -8.16 -22.32
CA VAL A 16 6.21 -7.39 -21.62
C VAL A 16 6.73 -6.95 -20.26
N VAL A 17 6.63 -5.65 -19.98
CA VAL A 17 6.89 -5.05 -18.66
C VAL A 17 5.55 -4.64 -18.07
N VAL A 18 5.20 -5.17 -16.90
CA VAL A 18 4.01 -4.75 -16.15
C VAL A 18 4.48 -3.92 -14.96
N ASP A 19 4.24 -2.61 -15.03
CA ASP A 19 4.65 -1.68 -13.99
C ASP A 19 3.54 -1.48 -12.96
N MET A 20 3.67 -2.17 -11.82
CA MET A 20 2.68 -2.10 -10.73
C MET A 20 2.68 -0.77 -9.96
N ASN A 21 3.64 0.13 -10.22
CA ASN A 21 3.74 1.44 -9.57
C ASN A 21 3.44 2.59 -10.54
N ALA A 22 2.76 2.31 -11.65
CA ALA A 22 2.48 3.29 -12.70
C ALA A 22 1.70 4.53 -12.21
N ASP A 23 0.98 4.43 -11.09
CA ASP A 23 0.20 5.49 -10.47
C ASP A 23 1.00 6.43 -9.53
N VAL A 24 2.16 6.00 -9.06
CA VAL A 24 3.01 6.74 -8.09
C VAL A 24 4.37 7.12 -8.67
N GLY A 25 4.44 7.30 -9.98
CA GLY A 25 5.63 7.76 -10.71
C GLY A 25 6.36 6.68 -11.51
N GLY A 26 5.95 5.41 -11.41
CA GLY A 26 6.47 4.31 -12.23
C GLY A 26 7.84 3.77 -11.77
N ASN A 27 8.03 2.47 -11.94
CA ASN A 27 9.35 1.84 -11.81
C ASN A 27 10.11 1.86 -13.14
N CYS A 28 9.40 1.82 -14.27
CA CYS A 28 9.96 1.85 -15.61
C CYS A 28 9.89 3.26 -16.21
N GLU A 29 11.01 3.73 -16.76
CA GLU A 29 11.13 5.08 -17.33
C GLU A 29 10.20 5.31 -18.53
N ASP A 30 9.94 4.26 -19.30
CA ASP A 30 9.07 4.28 -20.47
C ASP A 30 7.58 4.03 -20.12
N THR A 31 7.23 3.95 -18.82
CA THR A 31 5.83 3.79 -18.40
C THR A 31 5.03 5.06 -18.66
N VAL A 32 3.89 4.91 -19.33
CA VAL A 32 2.86 5.94 -19.43
C VAL A 32 1.68 5.54 -18.55
N GLN A 33 1.39 6.35 -17.53
CA GLN A 33 0.33 6.06 -16.57
C GLN A 33 -1.03 5.89 -17.27
N GLY A 34 -1.69 4.77 -17.01
CA GLY A 34 -3.00 4.44 -17.55
C GLY A 34 -2.97 3.84 -18.97
N GLU A 35 -1.80 3.72 -19.59
CA GLU A 35 -1.68 3.28 -20.98
C GLU A 35 -0.90 1.97 -21.12
N ILE A 36 -1.12 1.29 -22.24
CA ILE A 36 -0.28 0.18 -22.69
C ILE A 36 0.41 0.65 -23.96
N VAL A 37 1.72 0.82 -23.89
CA VAL A 37 2.53 1.35 -25.00
C VAL A 37 3.49 0.29 -25.52
N THR A 38 3.86 0.39 -26.78
CA THR A 38 4.90 -0.45 -27.39
C THR A 38 6.06 0.45 -27.78
N THR A 39 7.25 0.14 -27.24
CA THR A 39 8.51 0.84 -27.53
C THR A 39 8.99 0.57 -28.97
N GLU A 40 9.95 1.36 -29.45
CA GLU A 40 10.51 1.21 -30.80
C GLU A 40 11.16 -0.17 -31.06
N ASN A 41 11.77 -0.79 -30.04
CA ASN A 41 12.33 -2.14 -30.13
C ASN A 41 11.27 -3.25 -29.92
N GLY A 42 9.99 -2.89 -29.80
CA GLY A 42 8.85 -3.81 -29.74
C GLY A 42 8.58 -4.41 -28.37
N VAL A 43 9.06 -3.80 -27.28
CA VAL A 43 8.69 -4.18 -25.90
C VAL A 43 7.37 -3.52 -25.55
N ILE A 44 6.44 -4.29 -24.96
CA ILE A 44 5.14 -3.82 -24.51
C ILE A 44 5.24 -3.42 -23.04
N ILE A 45 4.78 -2.22 -22.69
CA ILE A 45 4.82 -1.68 -21.34
C ILE A 45 3.40 -1.41 -20.89
N VAL A 46 2.99 -2.08 -19.81
CA VAL A 46 1.66 -1.98 -19.21
C VAL A 46 1.73 -1.04 -18.02
N GLY A 47 1.17 0.16 -18.17
CA GLY A 47 1.10 1.20 -17.16
C GLY A 47 -0.28 1.32 -16.49
N THR A 48 -1.09 0.26 -16.46
CA THR A 48 -2.43 0.27 -15.85
C THR A 48 -2.37 0.72 -14.38
N SER A 49 -2.99 1.85 -14.07
CA SER A 49 -2.92 2.49 -12.74
C SER A 49 -3.79 1.81 -11.67
N ASN A 50 -4.85 1.12 -12.05
CA ASN A 50 -5.74 0.40 -11.12
C ASN A 50 -5.88 -1.07 -11.51
N LEU A 51 -4.80 -1.84 -11.32
CA LEU A 51 -4.81 -3.29 -11.55
C LEU A 51 -5.89 -4.02 -10.72
N PRO A 52 -6.10 -3.75 -9.41
CA PRO A 52 -7.17 -4.39 -8.65
C PRO A 52 -8.57 -4.12 -9.23
N GLY A 53 -8.79 -2.92 -9.78
CA GLY A 53 -10.03 -2.55 -10.46
C GLY A 53 -10.34 -3.40 -11.70
N THR A 54 -9.34 -4.00 -12.33
CA THR A 54 -9.55 -4.94 -13.46
C THR A 54 -10.14 -6.28 -13.02
N LEU A 55 -10.09 -6.59 -11.71
CA LEU A 55 -10.66 -7.77 -11.07
C LEU A 55 -11.56 -7.36 -9.88
N ALA A 56 -12.43 -6.38 -10.12
CA ALA A 56 -13.17 -5.67 -9.08
C ALA A 56 -13.90 -6.59 -8.08
N ASN A 57 -14.52 -7.68 -8.53
CA ASN A 57 -15.24 -8.61 -7.64
C ASN A 57 -14.28 -9.28 -6.64
N THR A 58 -13.23 -9.94 -7.13
CA THR A 58 -12.23 -10.60 -6.28
C THR A 58 -11.50 -9.61 -5.38
N ALA A 59 -11.09 -8.46 -5.91
CA ALA A 59 -10.43 -7.42 -5.14
C ALA A 59 -11.33 -6.92 -4.00
N SER A 60 -12.61 -6.65 -4.29
CA SER A 60 -13.59 -6.22 -3.28
C SER A 60 -13.83 -7.27 -2.21
N MET A 61 -13.95 -8.54 -2.59
CA MET A 61 -14.14 -9.65 -1.64
C MET A 61 -12.96 -9.83 -0.69
N LEU A 62 -11.72 -9.78 -1.22
CA LEU A 62 -10.52 -9.87 -0.39
C LEU A 62 -10.40 -8.64 0.53
N TYR A 63 -10.69 -7.45 0.00
CA TYR A 63 -10.67 -6.22 0.80
C TYR A 63 -11.75 -6.23 1.90
N SER A 64 -12.97 -6.70 1.61
CA SER A 64 -14.03 -6.80 2.63
C SER A 64 -13.68 -7.81 3.72
N ASN A 65 -13.02 -8.92 3.37
CA ASN A 65 -12.52 -9.87 4.35
C ASN A 65 -11.49 -9.22 5.27
N ASN A 66 -10.53 -8.47 4.72
CA ASN A 66 -9.54 -7.74 5.53
C ASN A 66 -10.20 -6.74 6.48
N LEU A 67 -11.16 -5.93 5.99
CA LEU A 67 -11.90 -4.99 6.82
C LEU A 67 -12.73 -5.68 7.90
N THR A 68 -13.37 -6.81 7.58
CA THR A 68 -14.16 -7.59 8.53
C THR A 68 -13.28 -8.17 9.62
N THR A 69 -12.14 -8.78 9.24
CA THR A 69 -11.17 -9.33 10.20
C THR A 69 -10.61 -8.23 11.09
N PHE A 70 -10.21 -7.10 10.52
CA PHE A 70 -9.71 -5.96 11.29
C PHE A 70 -10.77 -5.39 12.23
N PHE A 71 -11.98 -5.15 11.76
CA PHE A 71 -13.03 -4.61 12.62
C PHE A 71 -13.40 -5.59 13.74
N THR A 72 -13.49 -6.88 13.44
CA THR A 72 -13.79 -7.92 14.42
C THR A 72 -12.69 -8.05 15.47
N SER A 73 -11.42 -7.77 15.14
CA SER A 73 -10.34 -7.78 16.13
C SER A 73 -10.46 -6.64 17.16
N LEU A 74 -11.21 -5.57 16.84
CA LEU A 74 -11.48 -4.47 17.77
C LEU A 74 -12.69 -4.73 18.68
N VAL A 75 -13.48 -5.75 18.40
CA VAL A 75 -14.69 -6.05 19.18
C VAL A 75 -14.32 -6.93 20.36
N ASP A 76 -14.59 -6.44 21.58
CA ASP A 76 -14.46 -7.24 22.78
C ASP A 76 -15.51 -8.35 22.77
N LYS A 77 -15.07 -9.60 23.01
CA LYS A 77 -15.92 -10.79 22.82
C LYS A 77 -16.98 -10.96 23.90
N GLU A 78 -16.79 -10.36 25.08
CA GLU A 78 -17.70 -10.49 26.21
C GLU A 78 -18.77 -9.41 26.19
N SER A 79 -18.37 -8.15 26.01
CA SER A 79 -19.25 -6.99 25.98
C SER A 79 -19.90 -6.76 24.61
N GLY A 80 -19.22 -7.14 23.53
CA GLY A 80 -19.62 -6.80 22.16
C GLY A 80 -19.29 -5.35 21.77
N ASP A 81 -18.63 -4.59 22.64
CA ASP A 81 -18.25 -3.21 22.39
C ASP A 81 -17.00 -3.11 21.51
N VAL A 82 -16.91 -2.05 20.71
CA VAL A 82 -15.68 -1.73 19.97
C VAL A 82 -14.69 -1.04 20.91
N VAL A 83 -13.52 -1.65 21.07
CA VAL A 83 -12.46 -1.18 21.97
C VAL A 83 -11.24 -0.75 21.15
N ILE A 84 -10.91 0.54 21.24
CA ILE A 84 -9.68 1.11 20.68
C ILE A 84 -8.67 1.21 21.82
N SER A 85 -7.88 0.15 22.00
CA SER A 85 -6.88 0.02 23.06
C SER A 85 -5.54 0.63 22.68
N ASP A 86 -4.89 1.29 23.64
CA ASP A 86 -3.53 1.83 23.48
C ASP A 86 -2.44 0.75 23.61
N ASP A 87 -2.83 -0.47 24.00
CA ASP A 87 -1.97 -1.65 24.11
C ASP A 87 -2.09 -2.59 22.90
N ASP A 88 -2.91 -2.25 21.90
CA ASP A 88 -3.05 -3.05 20.67
C ASP A 88 -1.92 -2.72 19.67
N ASP A 89 -0.97 -3.64 19.53
CA ASP A 89 0.17 -3.51 18.62
C ASP A 89 -0.21 -3.19 17.16
N ILE A 90 -1.38 -3.62 16.68
CA ILE A 90 -1.86 -3.29 15.33
C ILE A 90 -2.26 -1.82 15.26
N LEU A 91 -2.94 -1.31 16.30
CA LEU A 91 -3.40 0.08 16.35
C LEU A 91 -2.25 1.05 16.62
N VAL A 92 -1.42 0.74 17.61
CA VAL A 92 -0.44 1.69 18.15
C VAL A 92 1.00 1.39 17.74
N GLY A 93 1.26 0.22 17.16
CA GLY A 93 2.59 -0.27 16.80
C GLY A 93 3.18 -1.10 17.93
N ALA A 94 3.95 -2.13 17.55
CA ALA A 94 4.58 -3.05 18.49
C ALA A 94 5.49 -2.31 19.50
N PRO A 95 5.60 -2.78 20.75
CA PRO A 95 6.43 -2.16 21.78
C PRO A 95 7.92 -2.42 21.57
N GLU A 96 8.77 -1.58 22.17
CA GLU A 96 10.21 -1.78 22.18
C GLU A 96 10.59 -3.16 22.75
N GLY A 97 11.44 -3.88 22.03
CA GLY A 97 11.81 -5.26 22.37
C GLY A 97 11.00 -6.34 21.65
N SER A 98 9.95 -5.98 20.91
CA SER A 98 9.28 -6.87 19.96
C SER A 98 10.11 -7.02 18.67
N ASP A 99 10.09 -8.21 18.07
CA ASP A 99 10.68 -8.46 16.74
C ASP A 99 10.02 -7.61 15.63
N PHE A 100 8.82 -7.09 15.89
CA PHE A 100 8.06 -6.25 14.98
C PHE A 100 8.19 -4.74 15.30
N TYR A 101 9.01 -4.36 16.28
CA TYR A 101 9.23 -2.96 16.61
C TYR A 101 10.02 -2.26 15.50
N VAL A 102 9.48 -1.15 15.01
CA VAL A 102 10.16 -0.26 14.06
C VAL A 102 10.13 1.16 14.62
N ASN A 103 11.32 1.72 14.89
CA ASN A 103 11.45 3.06 15.47
C ASN A 103 10.76 4.11 14.58
N GLY A 104 9.90 4.93 15.18
CA GLY A 104 9.17 5.98 14.48
C GLY A 104 8.03 5.48 13.57
N MET A 105 7.67 4.20 13.63
CA MET A 105 6.53 3.65 12.91
C MET A 105 5.42 3.28 13.91
N GLY A 106 4.35 4.07 13.94
CA GLY A 106 3.14 3.74 14.67
C GLY A 106 2.33 2.64 13.97
N GLY A 107 1.28 2.17 14.63
CA GLY A 107 0.31 1.23 14.05
C GLY A 107 -0.66 1.93 13.08
N VAL A 108 -1.82 1.33 12.84
CA VAL A 108 -2.80 1.85 11.88
C VAL A 108 -3.71 2.95 12.43
N LEU A 109 -3.69 3.22 13.75
CA LEU A 109 -4.49 4.28 14.37
C LEU A 109 -3.82 5.64 14.12
N ILE A 110 -4.40 6.44 13.22
CA ILE A 110 -3.88 7.75 12.85
C ILE A 110 -4.31 8.84 13.85
N CYS A 111 -5.60 8.86 14.21
CA CYS A 111 -6.20 9.94 15.02
C CYS A 111 -7.32 9.38 15.90
N LYS A 112 -7.46 9.94 17.11
CA LYS A 112 -8.54 9.67 18.06
C LYS A 112 -8.98 10.99 18.67
N GLU A 113 -10.30 11.22 18.77
CA GLU A 113 -10.87 12.43 19.38
C GLU A 113 -10.39 13.76 18.75
N GLY A 114 -10.10 13.74 17.45
CA GLY A 114 -9.65 14.93 16.71
C GLY A 114 -8.18 15.28 16.89
N ALA A 115 -7.41 14.45 17.61
CA ALA A 115 -5.96 14.58 17.76
C ALA A 115 -5.22 13.41 17.07
N ILE A 116 -4.11 13.73 16.40
CA ILE A 116 -3.20 12.70 15.87
C ILE A 116 -2.66 11.87 17.03
N HIS A 117 -2.64 10.55 16.86
CA HIS A 117 -2.17 9.65 17.90
C HIS A 117 -0.67 9.90 18.19
N PRO A 118 -0.21 10.00 19.45
CA PRO A 118 1.17 10.38 19.77
C PRO A 118 2.26 9.50 19.15
N LYS A 119 1.95 8.22 18.87
CA LYS A 119 2.87 7.29 18.21
C LYS A 119 3.00 7.50 16.69
N GLN A 120 2.21 8.39 16.08
CA GLN A 120 2.28 8.75 14.65
C GLN A 120 3.26 9.90 14.41
N THR A 121 4.49 9.75 14.88
CA THR A 121 5.50 10.82 14.90
C THR A 121 5.87 11.35 13.51
N ARG A 122 5.84 10.47 12.48
CA ARG A 122 6.12 10.87 11.09
C ARG A 122 5.00 11.67 10.44
N LEU A 123 3.74 11.45 10.84
CA LEU A 123 2.60 12.19 10.32
C LEU A 123 2.43 13.53 11.04
N ALA A 124 2.69 13.57 12.35
CA ALA A 124 2.61 14.81 13.14
C ALA A 124 3.49 15.93 12.57
N GLY A 125 4.73 15.61 12.15
CA GLY A 125 5.66 16.59 11.57
C GLY A 125 5.30 17.12 10.17
N VAL A 126 4.22 16.62 9.55
CA VAL A 126 3.70 17.13 8.26
C VAL A 126 2.57 18.16 8.47
N VAL A 127 1.97 18.20 9.67
CA VAL A 127 0.82 19.05 10.00
C VAL A 127 1.27 20.33 10.75
N GLU A 128 2.55 20.43 11.09
CA GLU A 128 3.23 21.66 11.57
C GLU A 128 3.82 22.47 10.39
#